data_AF-A0A950E9F7-F1
#
_entry.id   AF-A0A950E9F7-F1
#
_cell.length_a   1.000
_cell.length_b   1.000
_cell.length_c   1.000
_cell.angle_alpha   90.00
_cell.angle_beta   90.00
_cell.angle_gamma   90.00
#
_symmetry.space_group_name_H-M   'P 1'
#
loop_
_entity.id
_entity.type
_entity.pdbx_description
1 polymer ?
#
loop_
_entity_poly.entity_id
_entity_poly.type
_entity_poly.pdbx_seq_one_letter_code
_entity_poly.pdbx_strand_id
1 'polypeptide(L)' 'MNPFRPKVGVIAGVGPGSGAAIARKLARERCAVGLIARSGDYLDQLANELSKSKAPVAVAKADV' A
#
# COMPACT_ATOMS: atom_id res chain seq x y z
N MET A 1 -7.46 -23.56 9.58
CA MET A 1 -7.19 -22.09 9.48
C MET A 1 -5.68 -21.90 9.35
N ASN A 2 -5.18 -21.42 8.22
CA ASN A 2 -3.73 -21.27 7.99
C ASN A 2 -3.15 -20.19 8.94
N PRO A 3 -2.21 -20.52 9.83
CA PRO A 3 -1.58 -19.54 10.74
C PRO A 3 -0.59 -18.59 10.04
N PHE A 4 -0.28 -18.84 8.76
CA PHE A 4 0.66 -18.07 7.94
C PHE A 4 -0.06 -17.12 6.97
N ARG A 5 -1.03 -16.33 7.45
CA ARG A 5 -1.59 -15.27 6.61
C ARG A 5 -0.50 -14.23 6.32
N PRO A 6 -0.33 -13.79 5.06
CA PRO A 6 0.57 -12.67 4.78
C PRO A 6 0.17 -11.48 5.64
N LYS A 7 1.15 -10.81 6.26
CA LYS A 7 0.89 -9.63 7.09
C LYS A 7 0.28 -8.55 6.20
N VAL A 8 -0.83 -7.96 6.63
CA VAL A 8 -1.54 -6.90 5.90
C VAL A 8 -1.30 -5.58 6.61
N GLY A 9 -0.91 -4.54 5.88
CA GLY A 9 -0.81 -3.17 6.37
C GLY A 9 -1.68 -2.23 5.56
N VAL A 10 -2.45 -1.38 6.23
CA VAL A 10 -3.28 -0.35 5.60
C VAL A 10 -2.75 1.02 6.00
N ILE A 11 -2.53 1.89 5.01
CA ILE A 11 -2.08 3.27 5.22
C ILE A 11 -3.19 4.23 4.77
N ALA A 12 -3.74 4.96 5.73
CA ALA A 12 -4.66 6.07 5.48
C ALA A 12 -3.93 7.40 5.37
N GLY A 13 -4.36 8.27 4.45
CA GLY A 13 -3.72 9.55 4.18
C GLY A 13 -2.37 9.41 3.49
N VAL A 14 -2.21 8.46 2.56
CA VAL A 14 -0.93 8.24 1.89
C VAL A 14 -0.55 9.44 1.01
N GLY A 15 0.64 9.98 1.24
CA GLY A 15 1.26 11.04 0.45
C GLY A 15 2.73 10.73 0.18
N PRO A 16 3.42 11.59 -0.60
CA PRO A 16 4.78 11.36 -1.11
C PRO A 16 5.86 11.16 -0.04
N GLY A 17 5.60 11.58 1.20
CA GLY A 17 6.50 11.41 2.33
C GLY A 17 6.33 10.06 3.05
N SER A 18 6.02 10.13 4.35
CA SER A 18 6.06 8.99 5.27
C SER A 18 5.19 7.80 4.84
N GLY A 19 3.96 8.07 4.37
CA GLY A 19 3.04 7.01 3.94
C GLY A 19 3.62 6.14 2.83
N ALA A 20 4.22 6.77 1.81
CA ALA A 20 4.87 6.06 0.71
C ALA A 20 6.11 5.28 1.16
N ALA A 21 6.93 5.86 2.05
CA ALA A 21 8.10 5.18 2.58
C ALA A 21 7.73 3.91 3.37
N ILE A 22 6.68 3.98 4.18
CA ILE A 22 6.13 2.83 4.94
C ILE A 22 5.56 1.79 3.97
N ALA A 23 4.76 2.20 2.99
CA ALA A 23 4.18 1.30 1.99
C ALA A 23 5.26 0.53 1.21
N ARG A 24 6.33 1.22 0.78
CA ARG A 24 7.49 0.61 0.14
C ARG A 24 8.19 -0.41 1.03
N LYS A 25 8.36 -0.11 2.32
CA LYS A 25 8.96 -1.04 3.27
C LYS A 25 8.11 -2.30 3.43
N LEU A 26 6.80 -2.15 3.62
CA LEU A 26 5.87 -3.27 3.73
C LEU A 26 5.86 -4.14 2.46
N ALA A 27 5.84 -3.52 1.28
CA ALA A 27 5.88 -4.25 0.02
C ALA A 27 7.20 -5.05 -0.17
N ARG A 28 8.35 -4.47 0.22
CA ARG A 28 9.64 -5.20 0.21
C ARG A 28 9.65 -6.40 1.15
N GLU A 29 8.94 -6.32 2.26
CA GLU A 29 8.74 -7.43 3.21
C GLU A 29 7.68 -8.43 2.73
N ARG A 30 7.12 -8.26 1.52
CA ARG A 30 6.04 -9.08 0.93
C ARG A 30 4.73 -9.05 1.73
N CYS A 31 4.52 -7.99 2.51
CA CYS A 31 3.23 -7.74 3.15
C CYS A 31 2.20 -7.29 2.10
N ALA A 32 0.93 -7.65 2.28
CA ALA A 32 -0.14 -7.06 1.49
C ALA A 32 -0.36 -5.61 1.95
N VAL A 33 -0.53 -4.69 1.00
CA VAL A 33 -0.59 -3.25 1.27
C VAL A 33 -1.91 -2.65 0.78
N GLY A 34 -2.64 -1.99 1.66
CA GLY A 34 -3.79 -1.14 1.34
C GLY A 34 -3.40 0.34 1.40
N LEU A 35 -3.72 1.10 0.36
CA LEU A 35 -3.42 2.53 0.26
C LEU A 35 -4.71 3.34 0.18
N ILE A 36 -4.85 4.36 1.02
CA ILE A 36 -6.01 5.25 1.04
C ILE A 36 -5.55 6.70 0.99
N ALA A 37 -6.07 7.48 0.04
CA ALA A 37 -5.84 8.91 -0.09
C ALA A 37 -6.92 9.59 -0.94
N ARG A 38 -6.93 10.93 -0.92
CA ARG A 38 -7.80 11.74 -1.78
C ARG A 38 -7.38 11.71 -3.26
N SER A 39 -6.07 11.71 -3.51
CA SER A 39 -5.53 11.78 -4.87
C SER A 39 -5.43 10.39 -5.50
N GLY A 40 -6.27 10.15 -6.51
CA GLY A 40 -6.27 8.90 -7.28
C GLY A 40 -5.00 8.64 -8.04
N ASP A 41 -4.55 9.64 -8.80
CA ASP A 41 -3.38 9.50 -9.67
C ASP A 41 -2.13 9.14 -8.86
N TYR A 42 -2.02 9.70 -7.65
CA TYR A 42 -0.94 9.36 -6.73
C TYR A 42 -1.06 7.92 -6.21
N LEU A 43 -2.27 7.47 -5.86
CA LEU A 43 -2.51 6.08 -5.45
C LEU A 43 -2.15 5.09 -6.56
N ASP A 44 -2.57 5.36 -7.79
CA ASP A 44 -2.34 4.49 -8.94
C ASP A 44 -0.85 4.42 -9.28
N GLN A 45 -0.15 5.56 -9.25
CA GLN A 45 1.29 5.62 -9.44
C GLN A 45 2.03 4.79 -8.36
N LEU A 46 1.67 4.98 -7.09
CA LEU A 46 2.29 4.26 -5.99
C LEU A 46 1.97 2.76 -6.06
N ALA A 47 0.74 2.37 -6.39
CA ALA A 47 0.35 0.97 -6.51
C ALA A 47 1.10 0.25 -7.65
N ASN A 48 1.27 0.92 -8.80
CA ASN A 48 2.08 0.41 -9.91
C ASN A 48 3.55 0.24 -9.52
N GLU A 49 4.10 1.15 -8.70
CA GLU A 49 5.44 1.01 -8.14
C GLU A 49 5.55 -0.24 -7.24
N LEU A 50 4.63 -0.38 -6.29
CA LEU A 50 4.66 -1.44 -5.28
C LEU A 50 4.37 -2.83 -5.86
N SER A 51 3.55 -2.93 -6.91
CA SER A 51 3.22 -4.20 -7.58
C SER A 51 4.47 -4.92 -8.13
N LYS A 52 5.54 -4.18 -8.43
CA LYS A 52 6.84 -4.75 -8.83
C LYS A 52 7.49 -5.60 -7.74
N SER A 53 7.11 -5.39 -6.47
CA SER A 53 7.63 -6.15 -5.32
C SER A 53 6.96 -7.52 -5.12
N LYS A 54 6.04 -7.93 -6.00
CA LYS A 54 5.20 -9.15 -5.88
C LYS A 54 4.34 -9.21 -4.60
N ALA A 55 4.20 -8.08 -3.92
CA ALA A 55 3.27 -7.90 -2.81
C ALA A 55 1.86 -7.61 -3.37
N PRO A 56 0.78 -8.14 -2.76
CA PRO A 56 -0.57 -7.71 -3.09
C PRO A 56 -0.76 -6.23 -2.72
N VAL A 57 -1.34 -5.45 -3.63
CA VAL A 57 -1.62 -4.02 -3.40
C VAL A 57 -3.07 -3.72 -3.75
N ALA A 58 -3.76 -2.99 -2.87
CA ALA A 58 -5.10 -2.48 -3.09
C ALA A 58 -5.14 -0.97 -2.82
N VAL A 59 -5.98 -0.25 -3.55
CA VAL A 59 -6.16 1.20 -3.41
C VAL A 59 -7.61 1.53 -3.15
N ALA A 60 -7.87 2.56 -2.35
CA ALA A 60 -9.19 3.16 -2.20
C ALA A 60 -9.08 4.68 -2.12
N LYS A 61 -9.92 5.37 -2.89
CA LYS A 61 -10.07 6.83 -2.78
C LYS A 61 -10.94 7.14 -1.58
N ALA A 62 -10.50 8.06 -0.72
CA ALA A 62 -11.30 8.58 0.38
C ALA A 62 -10.82 9.97 0.80
N ASP A 63 -11.76 10.77 1.30
CA ASP A 63 -11.48 11.94 2.13
C ASP A 63 -11.47 11.47 3.59
N VAL A 64 -10.31 11.47 4.23
CA VAL A 64 -10.03 10.82 5.53
C VAL A 64 -9.73 11.81 6.63
#